data_AF-S9SCN7-F1
#
_entry.id   AF-S9SCN7-F1
#
_cell.length_a   1.000
_cell.length_b   1.000
_cell.length_c   1.000
_cell.angle_alpha   90.00
_cell.angle_beta   90.00
_cell.angle_gamma   90.00
#
_symmetry.space_group_name_H-M   'P 1'
#
loop_
_entity.id
_entity.type
_entity.pdbx_description
1 polymer ?
#
loop_
_entity_poly.entity_id
_entity_poly.type
_entity_poly.pdbx_seq_one_letter_code
_entity_poly.pdbx_strand_id
1 'polypeptide(L)'
;MNNLVEYFSNEEIDEIEVLFDGTEAMIVDGSEIICFRVLLDIIQEKNTNADVTRTELLTSYAQLKGLKETFASFDFVDTTVLESIINKSKDLFRNELNKRQT
;
A
#
# COMPACT_ATOMS: atom_id res chain seq x y z
N MET A 1 18.06 7.26 -6.01
CA MET A 1 16.63 6.91 -6.07
C MET A 1 16.58 5.51 -6.64
N ASN A 2 16.26 4.52 -5.82
CA ASN A 2 16.11 3.15 -6.31
C ASN A 2 14.71 3.05 -6.92
N ASN A 3 14.61 2.53 -8.14
CA ASN A 3 13.35 2.22 -8.81
C ASN A 3 12.46 1.46 -7.82
N LEU A 4 11.38 2.08 -7.34
CA LEU A 4 10.42 1.41 -6.44
C LEU A 4 9.66 0.29 -7.17
N VAL A 5 9.64 0.37 -8.51
CA VAL A 5 9.24 -0.70 -9.43
C VAL A 5 10.09 -1.97 -9.25
N GLU A 6 11.36 -1.88 -8.83
CA GLU A 6 12.19 -3.08 -8.57
C GLU A 6 11.88 -3.73 -7.20
N TYR A 7 11.04 -3.09 -6.37
CA TYR A 7 10.72 -3.58 -5.03
C TYR A 7 9.57 -4.62 -5.05
N PHE A 8 8.67 -4.50 -6.03
CA PHE A 8 7.53 -5.40 -6.23
C PHE A 8 7.70 -6.21 -7.53
N SER A 9 7.22 -7.45 -7.55
CA SER A 9 7.11 -8.22 -8.79
C SER A 9 5.94 -7.70 -9.64
N ASN A 10 5.92 -8.02 -10.94
CA ASN A 10 4.77 -7.66 -11.79
C ASN A 10 3.46 -8.25 -11.25
N GLU A 11 3.48 -9.49 -10.75
CA GLU A 11 2.32 -10.12 -10.12
C GLU A 11 1.83 -9.34 -8.88
N GLU A 12 2.76 -8.86 -8.04
CA GLU A 12 2.39 -8.03 -6.89
C GLU A 12 1.83 -6.67 -7.33
N ILE A 13 2.34 -6.09 -8.42
CA ILE A 13 1.82 -4.83 -8.96
C ILE A 13 0.41 -5.02 -9.50
N ASP A 14 0.16 -6.08 -10.28
CA ASP A 14 -1.16 -6.42 -10.81
C ASP A 14 -2.17 -6.64 -9.67
N GLU A 15 -1.78 -7.36 -8.61
CA GLU A 15 -2.63 -7.56 -7.44
C GLU A 15 -2.90 -6.24 -6.69
N ILE A 16 -1.91 -5.34 -6.57
CA ILE A 16 -2.12 -4.01 -5.99
C ILE A 16 -3.14 -3.20 -6.80
N GLU A 17 -3.13 -3.30 -8.14
CA GLU A 17 -4.11 -2.65 -9.01
C GLU A 17 -5.52 -3.22 -8.78
N VAL A 18 -5.66 -4.54 -8.70
CA VAL A 18 -6.93 -5.20 -8.35
C VAL A 18 -7.46 -4.76 -6.98
N LEU A 19 -6.58 -4.67 -5.99
CA LEU A 19 -6.94 -4.23 -4.64
C LEU A 19 -7.30 -2.75 -4.59
N PHE A 20 -6.63 -1.90 -5.38
CA PHE A 20 -6.99 -0.49 -5.51
C PHE A 20 -8.39 -0.33 -6.11
N ASP A 21 -8.66 -0.98 -7.25
CA ASP A 21 -9.98 -0.92 -7.89
C ASP A 21 -11.08 -1.49 -6.98
N GLY A 22 -10.79 -2.58 -6.26
CA GLY A 22 -11.71 -3.21 -5.32
C GLY A 22 -11.97 -2.41 -4.05
N THR A 23 -11.12 -1.42 -3.73
CA THR A 23 -11.25 -0.56 -2.54
C THR A 23 -11.47 0.90 -2.88
N GLU A 24 -11.65 1.24 -4.16
CA GLU A 24 -11.88 2.61 -4.59
C GLU A 24 -13.14 3.17 -3.90
N ALA A 25 -13.00 4.33 -3.26
CA ALA A 25 -14.04 4.99 -2.45
C ALA A 25 -14.64 4.12 -1.32
N MET A 26 -13.98 3.02 -0.93
CA MET A 26 -14.41 2.17 0.17
C MET A 26 -14.16 2.89 1.51
N ILE A 27 -15.19 2.93 2.35
CA ILE A 27 -15.12 3.49 3.71
C ILE A 27 -15.29 2.36 4.72
N VAL A 28 -14.32 2.23 5.63
CA VAL A 28 -14.37 1.30 6.76
C VAL A 28 -14.23 2.11 8.05
N ASP A 29 -15.16 1.91 8.99
CA ASP A 29 -15.20 2.64 10.27
C ASP A 29 -15.11 4.16 10.13
N GLY A 30 -15.75 4.71 9.09
CA GLY A 30 -15.77 6.15 8.81
C GLY A 30 -14.48 6.71 8.19
N SER A 31 -13.53 5.85 7.83
CA SER A 31 -12.28 6.23 7.16
C SER A 31 -12.17 5.59 5.78
N GLU A 32 -11.80 6.38 4.79
CA GLU A 32 -11.52 5.88 3.43
C GLU A 32 -10.27 4.98 3.43
N ILE A 33 -10.35 3.84 2.74
CA ILE A 33 -9.17 3.01 2.48
C ILE A 33 -8.31 3.70 1.41
N ILE A 34 -7.11 4.12 1.80
CA ILE A 34 -6.20 4.87 0.92
C ILE A 34 -4.86 4.17 0.68
N CYS A 35 -4.58 3.07 1.40
CA CYS A 35 -3.28 2.41 1.37
C CYS A 35 -2.87 1.89 -0.01
N PHE A 36 -3.79 1.33 -0.81
CA PHE A 36 -3.48 0.85 -2.16
C PHE A 36 -3.29 1.99 -3.17
N ARG A 37 -4.08 3.06 -3.07
CA ARG A 37 -3.86 4.31 -3.82
C ARG A 37 -2.46 4.86 -3.57
N VAL A 38 -2.09 5.00 -2.29
CA VAL A 38 -0.77 5.49 -1.88
C VAL A 38 0.35 4.58 -2.40
N LEU A 39 0.15 3.25 -2.40
CA LEU A 39 1.12 2.32 -2.98
C LEU A 39 1.29 2.51 -4.49
N LEU A 40 0.20 2.61 -5.25
CA LEU A 40 0.27 2.84 -6.69
C LEU A 40 0.91 4.17 -7.04
N ASP A 41 0.57 5.24 -6.33
CA ASP A 41 1.15 6.57 -6.54
C ASP A 41 2.68 6.53 -6.38
N ILE A 42 3.16 5.75 -5.40
CA ILE A 42 4.59 5.56 -5.12
C ILE A 42 5.26 4.65 -6.16
N ILE A 43 4.61 3.54 -6.54
CA ILE A 43 5.15 2.57 -7.53
C ILE A 43 5.27 3.21 -8.91
N GLN A 44 4.24 3.95 -9.33
CA GLN A 44 4.14 4.54 -10.67
C GLN A 44 4.89 5.87 -10.79
N GLU A 45 5.61 6.30 -9.74
CA GLU A 45 6.30 7.60 -9.64
C GLU A 45 5.40 8.80 -10.01
N LYS A 46 4.07 8.63 -9.99
CA LYS A 46 3.10 9.68 -10.34
C LYS A 46 3.13 10.83 -9.35
N ASN A 47 3.55 10.53 -8.13
CA ASN A 47 3.88 11.46 -7.08
C ASN A 47 5.33 11.18 -6.70
N THR A 48 6.19 12.21 -6.65
CA THR A 48 7.45 12.01 -5.94
C THR A 48 7.09 11.62 -4.52
N ASN A 49 7.80 10.70 -3.87
CA ASN A 49 7.47 10.31 -2.49
C ASN A 49 7.19 11.52 -1.57
N ALA A 50 7.82 12.68 -1.85
CA ALA A 50 7.58 13.96 -1.20
C ALA A 50 6.11 14.46 -1.22
N ASP A 51 5.33 14.13 -2.23
CA ASP A 51 3.94 14.60 -2.41
C ASP A 51 2.95 13.79 -1.55
N VAL A 52 3.27 12.54 -1.20
CA VAL A 52 2.49 11.77 -0.23
C VAL A 52 2.75 12.35 1.15
N THR A 53 1.70 12.82 1.83
CA THR A 53 1.87 13.45 3.15
C THR A 53 2.28 12.43 4.22
N ARG A 54 2.94 12.92 5.28
CA ARG A 54 3.28 12.06 6.44
C ARG A 54 2.03 11.42 7.06
N THR A 55 0.92 12.14 7.06
CA THR A 55 -0.37 11.65 7.57
C THR A 55 -0.88 10.48 6.72
N GLU A 56 -0.84 10.60 5.39
CA GLU A 56 -1.23 9.51 4.49
C GLU A 56 -0.35 8.28 4.68
N LEU A 57 0.97 8.44 4.76
CA LEU A 57 1.88 7.30 5.03
C LEU A 57 1.55 6.60 6.36
N LEU A 58 1.24 7.34 7.42
CA LEU A 58 0.87 6.76 8.72
C LEU A 58 -0.49 6.05 8.66
N THR A 59 -1.48 6.66 8.01
CA THR A 59 -2.80 6.07 7.81
C THR A 59 -2.70 4.79 6.99
N SER A 60 -1.97 4.81 5.87
CA SER A 60 -1.75 3.64 5.02
C SER A 60 -1.02 2.52 5.75
N TYR A 61 -0.01 2.86 6.56
CA TYR A 61 0.69 1.89 7.40
C TYR A 61 -0.23 1.24 8.45
N ALA A 62 -1.14 2.00 9.06
CA ALA A 62 -2.13 1.49 9.99
C ALA A 62 -3.16 0.58 9.28
N GLN A 63 -3.66 0.98 8.12
CA GLN A 63 -4.58 0.19 7.30
C GLN A 63 -3.96 -1.17 6.92
N LEU A 64 -2.71 -1.18 6.45
CA LEU A 64 -1.97 -2.42 6.12
C LEU A 64 -1.77 -3.37 7.31
N LYS A 65 -1.91 -2.91 8.57
CA LYS A 65 -1.90 -3.81 9.73
C LYS A 65 -3.22 -4.57 9.89
N GLY A 66 -4.35 -3.95 9.59
CA GLY A 66 -5.69 -4.58 9.68
C GLY A 66 -6.14 -5.32 8.42
N LEU A 67 -5.46 -5.09 7.29
CA LEU A 67 -5.85 -5.64 5.99
C LEU A 67 -5.79 -7.17 5.92
N LYS A 68 -4.84 -7.82 6.60
CA LYS A 68 -4.72 -9.29 6.56
C LYS A 68 -6.01 -9.98 7.02
N GLU A 69 -6.66 -9.47 8.07
CA GLU A 69 -7.91 -10.03 8.60
C GLU A 69 -9.12 -9.66 7.73
N THR A 70 -9.09 -8.48 7.11
CA THR A 70 -10.18 -7.98 6.26
C THR A 70 -10.24 -8.70 4.91
N PHE A 71 -9.09 -9.06 4.33
CA PHE A 71 -8.99 -9.65 2.99
C PHE A 71 -8.85 -11.17 3.02
N ALA A 72 -8.54 -11.78 4.17
CA ALA A 72 -8.52 -13.24 4.31
C ALA A 72 -9.88 -13.90 4.05
N SER A 73 -10.98 -13.14 4.07
CA SER A 73 -12.32 -13.63 3.73
C SER A 73 -12.69 -13.52 2.26
N PHE A 74 -11.80 -13.02 1.40
CA PHE A 74 -12.06 -12.85 -0.02
C PHE A 74 -11.39 -13.93 -0.86
N ASP A 75 -12.22 -14.75 -1.52
CA ASP A 75 -11.77 -15.89 -2.34
C ASP A 75 -10.92 -15.50 -3.56
N PHE A 76 -10.94 -14.22 -3.96
CA PHE A 76 -10.18 -13.72 -5.11
C PHE A 76 -8.77 -13.26 -4.78
N VAL A 77 -8.38 -13.26 -3.50
CA VAL A 77 -7.09 -12.73 -3.05
C VAL A 77 -6.13 -13.88 -2.78
N ASP A 78 -5.01 -13.93 -3.50
CA ASP A 78 -3.92 -14.84 -3.11
C ASP A 78 -3.29 -14.32 -1.80
N THR A 79 -3.62 -15.00 -0.70
CA THR A 79 -3.14 -14.62 0.63
C THR A 79 -1.61 -14.59 0.75
N THR A 80 -0.88 -15.33 -0.09
CA THR A 80 0.59 -15.35 -0.13
C THR A 80 1.12 -14.08 -0.78
N VAL A 81 0.56 -13.71 -1.94
CA VAL A 81 0.92 -12.49 -2.67
C VAL A 81 0.54 -11.26 -1.84
N LEU A 82 -0.66 -11.25 -1.25
CA LEU A 82 -1.10 -10.20 -0.34
C LEU A 82 -0.17 -10.06 0.87
N GLU A 83 0.25 -11.16 1.49
CA GLU A 83 1.18 -11.09 2.63
C GLU A 83 2.54 -10.50 2.23
N SER A 84 3.05 -10.86 1.04
CA SER A 84 4.27 -10.25 0.50
C SER A 84 4.10 -8.75 0.27
N ILE A 85 3.01 -8.33 -0.38
CA ILE A 85 2.67 -6.92 -0.62
C ILE A 85 2.61 -6.15 0.70
N ILE A 86 1.88 -6.67 1.69
CA ILE A 86 1.71 -6.02 2.99
C ILE A 86 3.07 -5.82 3.67
N ASN A 87 3.93 -6.83 3.67
CA ASN A 87 5.23 -6.77 4.33
C ASN A 87 6.15 -5.76 3.63
N LYS A 88 6.27 -5.83 2.30
CA LYS A 88 7.07 -4.88 1.51
C LYS A 88 6.58 -3.44 1.66
N SER A 89 5.27 -3.24 1.64
CA SER A 89 4.64 -1.93 1.80
C SER A 89 4.91 -1.32 3.17
N LYS A 90 4.83 -2.13 4.24
CA LYS A 90 5.16 -1.70 5.61
C LYS A 90 6.62 -1.25 5.73
N ASP A 91 7.55 -2.01 5.14
CA ASP A 91 8.96 -1.67 5.17
C ASP A 91 9.26 -0.40 4.35
N LEU A 92 8.64 -0.27 3.18
CA LEU A 92 8.71 0.93 2.35
C LEU A 92 8.26 2.18 3.12
N PHE A 93 7.06 2.14 3.71
CA PHE A 93 6.53 3.27 4.47
C PHE A 93 7.35 3.60 5.71
N ARG A 94 7.83 2.58 6.43
CA ARG A 94 8.71 2.79 7.58
C ARG A 94 10.00 3.49 7.17
N ASN A 95 10.64 3.04 6.09
CA ASN A 95 11.88 3.63 5.61
C ASN A 95 11.68 5.09 5.18
N GLU A 96 10.56 5.38 4.52
CA GLU A 96 10.21 6.73 4.11
C GLU A 96 9.88 7.64 5.30
N LEU A 97 9.12 7.16 6.28
CA LEU A 97 8.84 7.89 7.52
C LEU A 97 10.12 8.21 8.30
N ASN A 98 11.07 7.28 8.37
CA ASN A 98 12.35 7.46 9.06
C ASN A 98 13.21 8.54 8.38
N LYS A 99 13.25 8.59 7.04
CA LYS A 99 13.99 9.64 6.31
C LYS A 99 13.49 11.04 6.67
N ARG A 100 12.18 11.20 6.86
CA ARG A 100 11.52 12.48 7.16
C ARG A 100 11.63 12.93 8.62
N GLN A 101 12.18 12.11 9.50
CA GLN A 101 12.46 12.49 10.89
C GLN A 101 13.81 13.22 11.05
N THR A 102 14.65 13.19 10.01
CA THR A 102 15.95 13.87 9.91
C THR A 102 15.83 15.14 9.08
#